data_AF-A0ABD5RZP7-F1
#
_entry.id   AF-A0ABD5RZP7-F1
#
_cell.length_a   1.000
_cell.length_b   1.000
_cell.length_c   1.000
_cell.angle_alpha   90.00
_cell.angle_beta   90.00
_cell.angle_gamma   90.00
#
_symmetry.space_group_name_H-M   'P 1'
#
loop_
_entity.id
_entity.type
_entity.pdbx_description
1 polymer ?
#
loop_
_entity_poly.entity_id
_entity_poly.type
_entity_poly.pdbx_seq_one_letter_code
_entity_poly.pdbx_strand_id
1 'polypeptide(L)' 'HPSGFEEVRVHNTGDLDGVDPDTQAVRIAGGVGGRKRERIEDECEDREIRVLNPTYVEVEVEG' A
#
# COMPACT_ATOMS: atom_id res chain seq x y z
N HIS A 1 -13.39 0.16 4.86
CA HIS A 1 -13.04 1.60 4.71
C HIS A 1 -14.16 2.31 3.94
N PRO A 2 -14.45 3.62 4.10
CA PRO A 2 -15.48 4.31 3.30
C PRO A 2 -15.21 4.32 1.78
N SER A 3 -14.07 3.79 1.32
CA SER A 3 -13.75 3.57 -0.10
C SER A 3 -14.37 2.31 -0.71
N GLY A 4 -14.98 1.42 0.09
CA GLY A 4 -15.51 0.14 -0.39
C GLY A 4 -14.49 -1.02 -0.37
N PHE A 5 -13.21 -0.74 -0.14
CA PHE A 5 -12.17 -1.78 -0.01
C PHE A 5 -12.11 -2.37 1.40
N GLU A 6 -11.80 -3.66 1.48
CA GLU A 6 -11.35 -4.31 2.71
C GLU A 6 -9.92 -3.85 3.04
N GLU A 7 -9.68 -3.46 4.30
CA GLU A 7 -8.36 -2.98 4.71
C GLU A 7 -7.51 -4.13 5.23
N VAL A 8 -6.36 -4.37 4.60
CA VAL A 8 -5.35 -5.34 5.05
C VAL A 8 -4.21 -4.60 5.74
N ARG A 9 -3.91 -4.96 6.99
CA ARG A 9 -2.77 -4.39 7.73
C ARG A 9 -1.51 -5.16 7.41
N VAL A 10 -0.44 -4.46 7.02
CA VAL A 10 0.86 -5.06 6.67
C VAL A 10 2.01 -4.50 7.49
N HIS A 11 3.04 -5.31 7.64
CA HIS A 11 4.29 -5.02 8.36
C HIS A 11 5.53 -5.20 7.48
N ASN A 12 5.42 -5.90 6.34
CA ASN A 12 6.49 -6.20 5.39
C ASN A 12 5.93 -6.60 4.01
N THR A 13 6.79 -6.75 3.01
CA THR A 13 6.40 -7.10 1.63
C THR A 13 5.77 -8.50 1.51
N GLY A 14 6.16 -9.47 2.35
CA GLY A 14 5.53 -10.79 2.36
C GLY A 14 4.09 -10.78 2.86
N ASP A 15 3.66 -9.74 3.59
CA ASP A 15 2.25 -9.60 3.98
C ASP A 15 1.37 -9.15 2.79
N LEU A 16 1.97 -8.83 1.64
CA LEU A 16 1.25 -8.53 0.39
C LEU A 16 0.85 -9.81 -0.35
N ASP A 17 1.39 -10.97 0.02
CA ASP A 17 1.04 -12.24 -0.60
C ASP A 17 -0.45 -12.55 -0.39
N GLY A 18 -1.16 -12.77 -1.49
CA GLY A 18 -2.60 -13.06 -1.47
C GLY A 18 -3.51 -11.86 -1.30
N VAL A 19 -2.99 -10.63 -1.28
CA VAL A 19 -3.81 -9.41 -1.35
C VAL A 19 -4.39 -9.27 -2.76
N ASP A 20 -5.72 -9.17 -2.83
CA ASP A 20 -6.47 -8.93 -4.07
C ASP A 20 -6.61 -7.41 -4.32
N PRO A 21 -5.95 -6.84 -5.35
CA PRO A 21 -5.97 -5.40 -5.61
C PRO A 21 -7.36 -4.87 -6.01
N ASP A 22 -8.26 -5.72 -6.51
CA ASP A 22 -9.60 -5.30 -6.93
C ASP A 22 -10.55 -5.06 -5.75
N THR A 23 -10.32 -5.75 -4.63
CA THR A 23 -11.24 -5.77 -3.49
C THR A 23 -10.61 -5.31 -2.17
N GLN A 24 -9.28 -5.35 -2.08
CA GLN A 24 -8.52 -5.03 -0.88
C GLN A 24 -7.58 -3.85 -1.09
N ALA A 25 -7.36 -3.10 -0.02
CA ALA A 25 -6.40 -2.01 0.05
C ALA A 25 -5.56 -2.16 1.32
N VAL A 26 -4.33 -1.69 1.28
CA VAL A 26 -3.34 -1.98 2.31
C VAL A 26 -3.10 -0.78 3.21
N ARG A 27 -3.04 -0.99 4.52
CA ARG A 27 -2.55 -0.01 5.51
C ARG A 27 -1.26 -0.51 6.15
N ILE A 28 -0.19 0.24 5.95
CA ILE A 28 1.12 -0.06 6.54
C ILE A 28 1.11 0.28 8.03
N ALA A 29 1.49 -0.67 8.89
CA ALA A 29 1.51 -0.48 10.32
C ALA A 29 2.49 0.63 10.76
N GLY A 30 2.14 1.39 11.80
CA GLY A 30 2.94 2.54 12.26
C GLY A 30 4.33 2.20 12.80
N GLY A 31 4.59 0.94 13.18
CA GLY A 31 5.91 0.47 13.62
C GLY A 31 6.89 0.16 12.47
N VAL A 32 6.45 0.27 11.21
CA VAL A 32 7.28 0.03 10.04
C VAL A 32 8.13 1.27 9.75
N GLY A 33 9.45 1.15 9.86
CA GLY A 33 10.39 2.24 9.57
C GLY A 33 10.50 2.57 8.07
N GLY A 34 10.93 3.80 7.74
CA GLY A 34 10.91 4.36 6.38
C GLY A 34 11.50 3.47 5.29
N ARG A 35 12.69 2.92 5.49
CA ARG A 35 13.32 1.99 4.51
C ARG A 35 12.48 0.75 4.19
N LYS A 36 11.70 0.26 5.15
CA LYS A 36 10.79 -0.87 4.92
C LYS A 36 9.49 -0.38 4.28
N ARG A 37 9.00 0.81 4.63
CA ARG A 37 7.82 1.42 4.01
C ARG A 37 8.03 1.62 2.51
N GLU A 38 9.15 2.21 2.12
CA GLU A 38 9.55 2.40 0.71
C GLU A 38 9.39 1.10 -0.09
N ARG A 39 10.01 0.01 0.36
CA ARG A 39 9.89 -1.29 -0.31
C ARG A 39 8.47 -1.85 -0.37
N ILE A 40 7.64 -1.58 0.65
CA ILE A 40 6.23 -2.02 0.64
C ILE A 40 5.45 -1.18 -0.38
N GLU A 41 5.74 0.12 -0.45
CA GLU A 41 5.09 1.04 -1.38
C GLU A 41 5.47 0.70 -2.83
N ASP A 42 6.76 0.47 -3.12
CA ASP A 42 7.23 0.04 -4.44
C ASP A 42 6.55 -1.26 -4.90
N GLU A 43 6.51 -2.29 -4.04
CA GLU A 43 5.88 -3.57 -4.37
C GLU A 43 4.35 -3.46 -4.51
N CYS A 44 3.72 -2.57 -3.75
CA CYS A 44 2.29 -2.27 -3.91
C CYS A 44 2.01 -1.58 -5.24
N GLU A 45 2.86 -0.66 -5.68
CA GLU A 45 2.76 0.01 -6.98
C GLU A 45 2.87 -1.00 -8.12
N ASP A 46 3.91 -1.84 -8.10
CA ASP A 46 4.15 -2.90 -9.10
C ASP A 46 2.96 -3.88 -9.23
N ARG A 47 2.21 -4.06 -8.14
CA ARG A 47 1.08 -4.99 -8.04
C ARG A 47 -0.28 -4.29 -8.12
N GLU A 48 -0.30 -2.99 -8.38
CA GLU A 48 -1.52 -2.17 -8.46
C GLU A 48 -2.38 -2.20 -7.17
N ILE A 49 -1.73 -2.46 -6.03
CA ILE A 49 -2.36 -2.51 -4.70
C ILE A 49 -2.39 -1.10 -4.11
N ARG A 50 -3.59 -0.60 -3.79
CA ARG A 50 -3.74 0.72 -3.18
C ARG A 50 -3.24 0.74 -1.73
N VAL A 51 -2.31 1.66 -1.44
CA VAL A 51 -1.88 1.99 -0.07
C VAL A 51 -2.73 3.12 0.50
N LEU A 52 -3.38 2.90 1.64
CA LEU A 52 -4.29 3.87 2.29
C LEU A 52 -3.57 4.95 3.12
N ASN A 53 -2.32 4.70 3.50
CA ASN A 53 -1.49 5.62 4.25
C ASN A 53 -0.09 5.75 3.63
N PRO A 54 0.01 6.21 2.37
CA PRO A 54 1.28 6.28 1.67
C PRO A 54 2.20 7.37 2.26
N THR A 55 3.51 7.16 2.18
CA THR A 55 4.52 8.14 2.61
C THR A 55 4.65 9.27 1.59
N TYR A 56 4.49 8.95 0.32
CA TYR A 56 4.51 9.88 -0.81
C TYR A 56 3.25 9.71 -1.64
N VAL A 57 2.67 10.82 -2.09
CA VAL A 57 1.57 10.79 -3.06
C VAL A 57 2.20 11.15 -4.39
N GLU A 58 2.20 10.23 -5.36
CA GLU A 58 2.58 10.60 -6.72
C GLU A 58 1.63 11.69 -7.21
N VAL A 59 2.21 12.81 -7.62
CA VAL A 59 1.47 13.91 -8.24
C VAL A 59 1.66 13.71 -9.73
N GLU A 60 0.61 13.25 -10.42
CA GLU A 60 0.59 13.29 -11.88
C GLU A 60 0.72 14.76 -12.31
N VAL A 61 1.85 15.11 -12.93
CA VAL A 61 2.01 16.44 -13.52
C VAL A 61 1.28 16.40 -14.85
N GLU A 62 0.04 16.89 -14.87
CA GLU A 62 -0.69 17.13 -16.11
C GLU A 62 0.08 18.17 -16.94
N GLY A 63 0.72 17.71 -18.02
CA GLY A 63 1.43 18.53 -19.00
C GLY A 63 0.59 18.83 -20.24
#